data_AF-A0A0E4FQJ1-F1
#
_entry.id   AF-A0A0E4FQJ1-F1
#
_cell.length_a   1.000
_cell.length_b   1.000
_cell.length_c   1.000
_cell.angle_alpha   90.00
_cell.angle_beta   90.00
_cell.angle_gamma   90.00
#
_symmetry.space_group_name_H-M   'P 1'
#
loop_
_entity.id
_entity.type
_entity.pdbx_description
1 polymer ?
#
loop_
_entity_poly.entity_id
_entity_poly.type
_entity_poly.pdbx_seq_one_letter_code
_entity_poly.pdbx_strand_id
1 'polypeptide(L)'
;MVSRVGVVSDDFRKQVLGYGLTTAEILYRMPDHPSLLQTYVWQNYDLFPKFPALTDFLAFWQQKLDGPLYSVTVAHSKLIKPAELRAVDGVFRLH
;
A
#
# COMPACT_ATOMS: atom_id res chain seq x y z
N MET A 1 30.95 25.05 6.44
CA MET A 1 29.57 24.50 6.43
C MET A 1 29.36 23.86 5.07
N VAL A 2 29.65 22.56 4.93
CA VAL A 2 29.55 21.87 3.63
C VAL A 2 28.10 21.43 3.44
N SER A 3 27.46 21.99 2.41
CA SER A 3 26.12 21.61 1.98
C SER A 3 26.12 20.14 1.56
N ARG A 4 25.30 19.31 2.22
CA ARG A 4 25.07 17.92 1.77
C ARG A 4 24.37 17.98 0.43
N VAL A 5 25.09 17.62 -0.64
CA VAL A 5 24.51 17.33 -1.95
C VAL A 5 23.33 16.38 -1.75
N GLY A 6 22.16 16.79 -2.27
CA GLY A 6 20.89 16.10 -2.08
C GLY A 6 20.94 14.66 -2.58
N VAL A 7 20.92 13.72 -1.64
CA VAL A 7 20.67 12.31 -1.95
C VAL A 7 19.18 12.18 -2.27
N VAL A 8 18.88 11.82 -3.52
CA VAL A 8 17.53 11.49 -3.96
C VAL A 8 16.99 10.35 -3.09
N SER A 9 15.77 10.48 -2.56
CA SER A 9 15.15 9.43 -1.75
C SER A 9 14.92 8.16 -2.58
N ASP A 10 15.03 6.99 -1.96
CA ASP A 10 14.83 5.72 -2.67
C ASP A 10 13.41 5.57 -3.21
N ASP A 11 12.42 6.16 -2.52
CA ASP A 11 11.04 6.22 -3.00
C ASP A 11 10.92 7.03 -4.29
N PHE A 12 11.60 8.17 -4.39
CA PHE A 12 11.64 8.94 -5.63
C PHE A 12 12.35 8.18 -6.75
N ARG A 13 13.44 7.46 -6.43
CA ARG A 13 14.10 6.58 -7.41
C ARG A 13 13.15 5.50 -7.93
N LYS A 14 12.40 4.83 -7.04
CA LYS A 14 11.38 3.84 -7.43
C LYS A 14 10.31 4.46 -8.33
N GLN A 15 9.82 5.65 -8.02
CA GLN A 15 8.86 6.36 -8.87
C GLN A 15 9.39 6.58 -10.30
N VAL A 16 10.64 7.03 -10.44
CA VAL A 16 11.29 7.22 -11.74
C VAL A 16 11.45 5.90 -12.50
N LEU A 17 11.65 4.79 -11.79
CA LEU A 17 11.72 3.44 -12.35
C LEU A 17 10.35 2.84 -12.72
N GLY A 18 9.26 3.61 -12.60
CA GLY A 18 7.91 3.19 -12.98
C GLY A 18 7.09 2.55 -11.87
N TYR A 19 7.59 2.55 -10.63
CA TYR A 19 6.79 2.13 -9.48
C TYR A 19 5.78 3.22 -9.11
N GLY A 20 4.58 2.81 -8.73
CA GLY A 20 3.57 3.72 -8.15
C GLY A 20 3.26 3.32 -6.72
N LEU A 21 2.88 4.30 -5.90
CA LEU A 21 2.36 4.02 -4.57
C LEU A 21 1.09 3.16 -4.72
N THR A 22 1.13 2.00 -4.09
CA THR A 22 0.07 1.00 -4.11
C THR A 22 -0.41 0.78 -2.69
N THR A 23 -1.71 0.87 -2.49
CA THR A 23 -2.37 0.57 -1.22
C THR A 23 -3.27 -0.64 -1.44
N ALA A 24 -3.16 -1.64 -0.58
CA ALA A 24 -4.03 -2.79 -0.57
C ALA A 24 -4.75 -2.88 0.77
N GLU A 25 -6.08 -2.91 0.72
CA GLU A 25 -6.91 -3.27 1.85
C GLU A 25 -7.10 -4.79 1.85
N ILE A 26 -6.62 -5.45 2.90
CA ILE A 26 -6.62 -6.91 3.02
C ILE A 26 -7.59 -7.29 4.14
N LEU A 27 -8.67 -7.97 3.78
CA LEU A 27 -9.59 -8.57 4.74
C LEU A 27 -9.19 -10.02 4.97
N TYR A 28 -9.16 -10.44 6.23
CA TYR A 28 -8.86 -11.81 6.62
C TYR A 28 -9.73 -12.22 7.80
N ARG A 29 -9.88 -13.54 8.01
CA ARG A 29 -10.62 -14.08 9.15
C ARG A 29 -9.70 -14.27 10.35
N MET A 30 -10.19 -13.99 11.55
CA MET A 30 -9.47 -14.28 12.78
C MET A 30 -9.31 -15.81 12.95
N PRO A 31 -8.10 -16.33 13.24
CA PRO A 31 -7.86 -17.77 13.34
C PRO A 31 -8.71 -18.47 14.42
N ASP A 32 -8.88 -17.81 15.55
CA ASP A 32 -9.66 -18.24 16.72
C ASP A 32 -11.16 -17.96 16.57
N HIS A 33 -11.52 -16.98 15.72
CA HIS A 33 -12.90 -16.57 15.49
C HIS A 33 -13.19 -16.37 13.99
N PRO A 34 -13.39 -17.45 13.21
CA PRO A 34 -13.51 -17.36 11.75
C PRO A 34 -14.69 -16.53 11.25
N SER A 35 -15.71 -16.30 12.08
CA SER A 35 -16.83 -15.42 11.76
C SER A 35 -16.46 -13.93 11.77
N LEU A 36 -15.36 -13.56 12.43
CA LEU A 36 -14.87 -12.19 12.51
C LEU A 36 -13.92 -11.89 11.34
N LEU A 37 -14.18 -10.78 10.66
CA LEU A 37 -13.29 -10.21 9.66
C LEU A 37 -12.49 -9.07 10.27
N GLN A 38 -11.20 -9.03 9.97
CA GLN A 38 -10.31 -7.94 10.31
C GLN A 38 -9.65 -7.39 9.05
N THR A 39 -9.33 -6.10 9.07
CA THR A 39 -8.69 -5.39 7.97
C THR A 39 -7.23 -5.08 8.29
N TYR A 40 -6.34 -5.31 7.34
CA TYR A 40 -4.97 -4.85 7.34
C TYR A 40 -4.72 -3.97 6.11
N VAL A 41 -4.17 -2.78 6.32
CA VAL A 41 -3.81 -1.86 5.24
C VAL A 41 -2.32 -2.00 4.94
N TRP A 42 -2.03 -2.53 3.76
CA TRP A 42 -0.68 -2.60 3.23
C TRP A 42 -0.43 -1.42 2.28
N GLN A 43 0.73 -0.78 2.37
CA GLN A 43 1.11 0.28 1.45
C GLN A 43 2.58 0.19 1.09
N ASN A 44 2.90 0.12 -0.20
CA ASN A 44 4.27 0.12 -0.70
C ASN A 44 4.32 0.59 -2.17
N TYR A 45 5.52 0.87 -2.66
CA TYR A 45 5.75 1.07 -4.09
C TYR A 45 5.71 -0.27 -4.82
N ASP A 46 4.93 -0.33 -5.91
CA ASP A 46 4.76 -1.55 -6.69
C ASP A 46 4.58 -1.26 -8.20
N LEU A 47 4.73 -2.30 -9.02
CA LEU A 47 4.68 -2.23 -10.48
C LEU A 47 3.31 -2.65 -11.03
N PHE A 48 2.48 -1.69 -11.43
CA PHE A 48 1.24 -1.97 -12.16
C PHE A 48 1.52 -2.52 -13.58
N PRO A 49 0.73 -3.49 -14.09
CA PRO A 49 -0.43 -4.16 -13.48
C PRO A 49 -0.07 -5.45 -12.72
N LYS A 50 1.22 -5.74 -12.52
CA LYS A 50 1.69 -7.05 -12.04
C LYS A 50 1.74 -7.16 -10.52
N PHE A 51 1.92 -6.05 -9.83
CA PHE A 51 1.99 -5.97 -8.37
C PHE A 51 2.88 -7.05 -7.72
N PRO A 52 4.15 -7.22 -8.16
CA PRO A 52 5.04 -8.23 -7.60
C PRO A 52 5.23 -8.09 -6.09
N ALA A 53 5.38 -6.87 -5.55
CA ALA A 53 5.61 -6.69 -4.12
C ALA A 53 4.38 -7.08 -3.27
N LEU A 54 3.17 -6.74 -3.73
CA LEU A 54 1.94 -7.18 -3.09
C LEU A 54 1.77 -8.71 -3.20
N THR A 55 2.10 -9.29 -4.36
CA THR A 55 2.00 -10.74 -4.58
C THR A 55 2.91 -11.50 -3.62
N ASP A 56 4.17 -11.06 -3.48
CA ASP A 56 5.12 -11.65 -2.54
C ASP A 56 4.64 -11.51 -1.09
N PHE A 57 4.07 -10.36 -0.73
CA PHE A 57 3.50 -10.13 0.60
C PHE A 57 2.32 -11.07 0.88
N LEU A 58 1.41 -11.26 -0.08
CA LEU A 58 0.27 -12.17 0.08
C LEU A 58 0.71 -13.63 0.13
N ALA A 59 1.76 -14.00 -0.61
CA ALA A 59 2.36 -15.34 -0.52
C ALA A 59 2.99 -15.58 0.86
N PHE A 60 3.73 -14.59 1.38
CA PHE A 60 4.22 -14.61 2.75
C PHE A 60 3.08 -14.74 3.77
N TRP A 61 2.00 -13.98 3.59
CA TRP A 61 0.83 -14.03 4.48
C TRP A 61 0.24 -15.43 4.54
N GLN A 62 -0.04 -16.04 3.40
CA GLN A 62 -0.62 -17.39 3.33
C GLN A 62 0.30 -18.46 3.96
N GLN A 63 1.62 -18.26 3.93
CA GLN A 63 2.59 -19.20 4.49
C GLN A 63 2.85 -19.03 5.99
N LYS A 64 2.68 -17.82 6.52
CA LYS A 64 3.18 -17.45 7.86
C LYS A 64 2.13 -16.96 8.84
N LEU A 65 0.97 -16.51 8.36
CA LEU A 65 -0.11 -15.99 9.19
C LEU A 65 -1.27 -16.99 9.23
N ASP A 66 -1.79 -17.26 10.42
CA ASP A 66 -2.86 -18.23 10.63
C ASP A 66 -4.23 -17.76 10.09
N GLY A 67 -4.39 -16.45 9.84
CA GLY A 67 -5.64 -15.86 9.42
C GLY A 67 -5.86 -15.99 7.91
N PRO A 68 -6.85 -16.78 7.44
CA PRO A 68 -7.06 -16.98 6.02
C PRO A 68 -7.57 -15.68 5.37
N LEU A 69 -6.99 -15.35 4.22
CA LEU A 69 -7.40 -14.20 3.42
C LEU A 69 -8.85 -14.37 2.95
N TYR A 70 -9.62 -13.28 3.02
CA TYR A 70 -11.00 -13.22 2.54
C TYR A 70 -11.09 -12.41 1.24
N SER A 71 -10.56 -11.19 1.23
CA SER A 71 -10.51 -10.35 0.04
C SER A 71 -9.34 -9.38 0.07
N VAL A 72 -8.90 -8.93 -1.11
CA VAL A 72 -7.86 -7.91 -1.27
C VAL A 72 -8.34 -6.88 -2.29
N THR A 73 -8.46 -5.64 -1.84
CA THR A 73 -8.85 -4.50 -2.69
C THR A 73 -7.63 -3.62 -2.93
N VAL A 74 -7.26 -3.41 -4.19
CA VAL A 74 -6.03 -2.68 -4.56
C VAL A 74 -6.36 -1.33 -5.17
N ALA A 75 -5.80 -0.28 -4.57
CA ALA A 75 -5.74 1.07 -5.14
C ALA A 75 -4.30 1.38 -5.56
N HIS A 76 -4.12 1.87 -6.79
CA HIS A 76 -2.81 2.19 -7.33
C HIS A 76 -2.82 3.54 -8.05
N SER A 77 -1.85 4.40 -7.74
CA SER A 77 -1.66 5.65 -8.48
C SER A 77 -0.77 5.41 -9.69
N LYS A 78 -1.36 5.41 -10.89
CA LYS A 78 -0.65 5.22 -12.16
C LYS A 78 0.13 6.49 -12.54
N LEU A 79 1.45 6.35 -12.72
CA LEU A 79 2.44 7.38 -13.10
C LEU A 79 2.62 8.55 -12.13
N ILE A 80 3.82 9.15 -12.15
CA ILE A 80 4.15 10.41 -11.49
C ILE A 80 3.24 11.48 -12.08
N LYS A 81 2.13 11.76 -11.41
CA LYS A 81 1.34 12.97 -11.61
C LYS A 81 1.90 14.01 -10.64
N PRO A 82 1.87 15.31 -10.97
CA PRO A 82 2.06 16.32 -9.95
C PRO A 82 1.18 15.98 -8.75
N ALA A 83 1.70 16.09 -7.53
CA ALA A 83 0.87 15.92 -6.34
C ALA A 83 -0.22 17.01 -6.37
N GLU A 84 -1.42 16.64 -6.79
CA GLU A 84 -2.58 17.52 -6.76
C GLU A 84 -3.02 17.63 -5.30
N LEU A 85 -2.59 18.71 -4.63
CA LEU A 85 -3.16 19.11 -3.35
C LEU A 85 -4.59 19.60 -3.61
N ARG A 86 -5.58 18.78 -3.29
CA ARG A 86 -6.97 19.24 -3.21
C ARG A 86 -7.22 19.75 -1.79
N ALA A 87 -7.45 21.06 -1.68
CA ALA A 87 -8.03 21.61 -0.46
C ALA A 87 -9.40 20.96 -0.27
N VAL A 88 -9.60 20.31 0.87
CA VAL A 88 -10.88 19.72 1.23
C VAL A 88 -11.58 20.73 2.13
N ASP A 89 -12.75 21.24 1.70
CA ASP A 89 -13.47 22.32 2.39
C ASP A 89 -13.99 21.95 3.79
N GLY A 90 -13.87 20.68 4.19
CA GLY A 90 -14.18 20.23 5.54
C GLY A 90 -13.91 18.75 5.76
N VAL A 91 -13.52 18.40 6.98
CA VAL A 91 -13.41 17.02 7.46
C VAL A 91 -14.52 16.79 8.48
N PHE A 92 -15.51 15.97 8.13
CA PHE A 92 -16.56 15.55 9.06
C PHE A 92 -16.14 14.24 9.72
N ARG A 93 -16.03 14.24 11.05
CA ARG A 93 -15.84 13.02 11.84
C ARG A 93 -17.21 12.60 12.38
N LEU A 94 -17.66 11.39 12.03
CA LEU A 94 -18.77 10.76 12.74
C LEU A 94 -18.22 10.08 14.01
N HIS A 95 -18.95 10.25 15.12
CA HIS A 95 -18.75 9.56 16.38
C HIS A 95 -19.77 8.43 16.53
#